data_AF-A0A1F9UAX9-F1
#
_entry.id   AF-A0A1F9UAX9-F1
#
_cell.length_a   1.000
_cell.length_b   1.000
_cell.length_c   1.000
_cell.angle_alpha   90.00
_cell.angle_beta   90.00
_cell.angle_gamma   90.00
#
_symmetry.space_group_name_H-M   'P 1'
#
loop_
_entity.id
_entity.type
_entity.pdbx_description
1 polymer ?
#
loop_
_entity_poly.entity_id
_entity_poly.type
_entity_poly.pdbx_seq_one_letter_code
_entity_poly.pdbx_strand_id
1 'polypeptide(L)'
;MLSLVFYYPVLPFLGAWLVLKFISKYGKTEPPAGIKLIYEQRPIDRKWFRVLRDDQKGKKWLGDFETQGEAVERAYKGKEDAESLGEKAAFLVLNDKGEILEEVDA
;
A
#
# COMPACT_ATOMS: atom_id res chain seq x y z
N MET A 1 -5.34 -26.55 44.20
CA MET A 1 -5.09 -25.12 43.91
C MET A 1 -3.81 -24.94 43.08
N LEU A 2 -3.68 -25.60 41.92
CA LEU A 2 -2.47 -25.51 41.07
C LEU A 2 -2.80 -25.35 39.56
N SER A 3 -4.08 -25.38 39.19
CA SER A 3 -4.56 -25.30 37.80
C SER A 3 -4.87 -23.86 37.34
N LEU A 4 -4.96 -22.89 38.26
CA LEU A 4 -5.28 -21.49 37.95
C LEU A 4 -4.06 -20.67 37.50
N VAL A 5 -2.83 -21.13 37.79
CA VAL A 5 -1.60 -20.40 37.47
C VAL A 5 -1.19 -20.58 36.00
N PHE A 6 -1.56 -21.70 35.38
CA PHE A 6 -1.24 -21.99 33.97
C PHE A 6 -2.21 -21.34 32.98
N TYR A 7 -3.38 -20.89 33.41
CA TYR A 7 -4.37 -20.26 32.53
C TYR A 7 -4.04 -18.78 32.23
N TYR A 8 -3.34 -18.13 33.15
CA TYR A 8 -3.05 -16.70 33.10
C TYR A 8 -2.02 -16.27 32.03
N PRO A 9 -0.95 -17.04 31.72
CA PRO A 9 -0.02 -16.69 30.64
C PRO A 9 -0.44 -17.17 29.25
N VAL A 10 -1.37 -18.12 29.14
CA VAL A 10 -1.79 -18.70 27.83
C VAL A 10 -2.84 -17.83 27.12
N LEU A 11 -3.75 -17.21 27.89
CA LEU A 11 -4.74 -16.26 27.38
C LEU A 11 -4.15 -15.05 26.63
N PRO A 12 -3.13 -14.33 27.13
CA PRO A 12 -2.53 -13.21 26.40
C PRO A 12 -1.79 -13.68 25.15
N PHE A 13 -1.19 -14.88 25.15
CA PHE A 13 -0.53 -15.44 23.98
C PHE A 13 -1.51 -15.80 22.85
N LEU A 14 -2.63 -16.44 23.18
CA LEU A 14 -3.70 -16.71 22.21
C LEU A 14 -4.34 -15.43 21.69
N GLY A 15 -4.52 -14.42 22.55
CA GLY A 15 -4.97 -13.08 22.16
C GLY A 15 -4.01 -12.42 21.17
N ALA A 16 -2.71 -12.40 21.46
CA ALA A 16 -1.69 -11.85 20.57
C ALA A 16 -1.64 -12.59 19.22
N TRP A 17 -1.78 -13.92 19.23
CA TRP A 17 -1.82 -14.72 18.00
C TRP A 17 -3.06 -14.41 17.15
N LEU A 18 -4.23 -14.26 17.77
CA LEU A 18 -5.45 -13.85 17.07
C LEU A 18 -5.35 -12.44 16.50
N VAL A 19 -4.77 -11.49 17.23
CA VAL A 19 -4.53 -10.13 16.75
C VAL A 19 -3.59 -10.12 15.54
N LEU A 20 -2.47 -10.85 15.59
CA LEU A 20 -1.56 -10.99 14.43
C LEU A 20 -2.25 -11.63 13.22
N LYS A 21 -3.10 -12.64 13.45
CA LYS A 21 -3.87 -13.30 12.39
C LYS A 21 -4.95 -12.38 11.80
N PHE A 22 -5.53 -11.50 12.61
CA PHE A 22 -6.49 -10.50 12.14
C PHE A 22 -5.78 -9.39 11.34
N ILE A 23 -4.70 -8.80 11.86
CA ILE A 23 -3.94 -7.76 11.14
C ILE A 23 -3.44 -8.27 9.77
N SER A 24 -2.94 -9.50 9.70
CA SER A 24 -2.51 -10.09 8.42
C SER A 24 -3.65 -10.41 7.44
N LYS A 25 -4.88 -10.61 7.93
CA LYS A 25 -6.05 -10.84 7.09
C LYS A 25 -6.64 -9.54 6.53
N TYR A 26 -6.57 -8.45 7.29
CA TYR A 26 -7.09 -7.14 6.87
C TYR A 26 -6.05 -6.24 6.18
N GLY A 27 -4.76 -6.51 6.34
CA GLY A 27 -3.68 -5.77 5.66
C GLY A 27 -3.52 -6.10 4.18
N LYS A 28 -4.28 -7.07 3.64
CA LYS A 28 -4.39 -7.29 2.20
C LYS A 28 -5.42 -6.32 1.64
N THR A 29 -4.99 -5.07 1.45
CA THR A 29 -5.74 -4.10 0.67
C THR A 29 -5.75 -4.62 -0.77
N GLU A 30 -6.84 -5.29 -1.16
CA GLU A 30 -6.99 -5.77 -2.52
C GLU A 30 -6.79 -4.60 -3.50
N PRO A 31 -6.01 -4.78 -4.58
CA PRO A 31 -5.80 -3.73 -5.56
C PRO A 31 -7.16 -3.24 -6.09
N PRO A 32 -7.46 -1.93 -6.07
CA PRO A 32 -8.66 -1.38 -6.67
C PRO A 32 -8.82 -1.90 -8.11
N ALA A 33 -10.05 -2.16 -8.55
CA ALA A 33 -10.33 -2.82 -9.84
C ALA A 33 -9.62 -2.16 -11.04
N GLY A 34 -9.41 -0.84 -11.02
CA GLY A 34 -8.67 -0.12 -12.05
C GLY A 34 -7.15 -0.36 -12.06
N ILE A 35 -6.56 -0.72 -10.91
CA ILE A 35 -5.12 -1.02 -10.79
C ILE A 35 -4.82 -2.43 -11.30
N LYS A 36 -5.73 -3.37 -11.05
CA LYS A 36 -5.59 -4.76 -11.54
C LYS A 36 -5.46 -4.81 -13.06
N LEU A 37 -6.28 -4.04 -13.79
CA LEU A 37 -6.20 -3.90 -15.25
C LEU A 37 -4.84 -3.34 -15.73
N ILE A 38 -4.28 -2.36 -15.01
CA ILE A 38 -2.98 -1.77 -15.34
C ILE A 38 -1.86 -2.81 -15.17
N TYR A 39 -1.95 -3.67 -14.15
CA TYR A 39 -0.95 -4.73 -13.89
C TYR A 39 -1.11 -5.92 -14.84
N GLU A 40 -2.34 -6.23 -15.27
CA GLU A 40 -2.57 -7.22 -16.34
C GLU A 40 -1.97 -6.76 -17.68
N GLN A 41 -2.03 -5.47 -17.99
CA GLN A 41 -1.45 -4.90 -19.21
C GLN A 41 0.06 -4.67 -19.12
N ARG A 42 0.57 -4.31 -17.94
CA ARG A 42 1.99 -4.04 -17.68
C ARG A 42 2.38 -4.63 -16.32
N PRO A 43 2.74 -5.92 -16.26
CA PRO A 43 3.26 -6.51 -15.04
C PRO A 43 4.54 -5.79 -14.62
N ILE A 44 4.77 -5.69 -13.31
CA ILE A 44 6.03 -5.20 -12.76
C ILE A 44 6.78 -6.35 -12.12
N ASP A 45 8.10 -6.29 -12.19
CA ASP A 45 8.93 -7.26 -11.50
C ASP A 45 8.81 -7.09 -9.98
N ARG A 46 8.95 -8.20 -9.24
CA ARG A 46 8.79 -8.22 -7.77
C ARG A 46 9.69 -7.27 -7.00
N LYS A 47 10.77 -6.81 -7.62
CA LYS A 47 11.74 -5.89 -7.03
C LYS A 47 11.40 -4.41 -7.21
N TRP A 48 10.35 -4.09 -7.98
CA TRP A 48 10.01 -2.71 -8.31
C TRP A 48 8.74 -2.25 -7.61
N PHE A 49 8.69 -0.94 -7.36
CA PHE A 49 7.55 -0.20 -6.84
C PHE A 49 7.09 0.77 -7.91
N ARG A 50 5.80 0.75 -8.24
CA ARG A 50 5.23 1.59 -9.29
C ARG A 50 4.55 2.80 -8.69
N VAL A 51 4.82 3.97 -9.26
CA VAL A 51 4.11 5.20 -8.90
C VAL A 51 3.10 5.53 -10.00
N LEU A 52 1.85 5.70 -9.60
CA LEU A 52 0.78 6.19 -10.45
C LEU A 52 0.31 7.56 -9.96
N ARG A 53 0.04 8.46 -10.90
CA ARG A 53 -0.77 9.66 -10.68
C ARG A 53 -2.19 9.35 -11.08
N ASP A 54 -3.14 9.61 -10.22
CA ASP A 54 -4.56 9.52 -10.45
C ASP A 54 -5.14 10.92 -10.45
N ASP A 55 -5.55 11.41 -11.61
CA ASP A 55 -6.20 12.70 -11.76
C ASP A 55 -7.58 12.54 -12.41
N GLN A 56 -8.30 13.65 -12.59
CA GLN A 56 -9.62 13.62 -13.23
C GLN A 56 -9.58 13.14 -14.70
N LYS A 57 -8.41 13.14 -15.35
CA LYS A 57 -8.21 12.68 -16.73
C LYS A 57 -7.83 11.19 -16.78
N GLY A 58 -7.46 10.60 -15.65
CA GLY A 58 -7.27 9.17 -15.46
C GLY A 58 -5.97 8.84 -14.73
N LYS A 59 -5.58 7.56 -14.81
CA LYS A 59 -4.37 7.04 -14.18
C LYS A 59 -3.18 7.16 -15.12
N LYS A 60 -2.19 7.95 -14.76
CA LYS A 60 -0.93 8.13 -15.49
C LYS A 60 0.22 7.47 -14.74
N TRP A 61 0.99 6.68 -15.46
CA TRP A 61 2.21 6.08 -14.92
C TRP A 61 3.33 7.12 -14.81
N LEU A 62 3.95 7.21 -13.63
CA LEU A 62 5.05 8.15 -13.35
C LEU A 62 6.43 7.47 -13.39
N GLY A 63 6.50 6.16 -13.16
CA GLY A 63 7.74 5.40 -13.18
C GLY A 63 7.69 4.16 -12.29
N ASP A 64 8.69 3.29 -12.45
CA ASP A 64 8.94 2.13 -11.60
C ASP A 64 10.30 2.34 -10.90
N PHE A 65 10.36 2.08 -9.60
CA PHE A 65 11.52 2.35 -8.73
C PHE A 65 11.96 1.08 -8.02
N GLU A 66 13.25 0.93 -7.72
CA GLU A 66 13.77 -0.27 -7.04
C GLU A 66 13.48 -0.26 -5.53
N THR A 67 13.25 0.93 -4.95
CA THR A 67 12.98 1.07 -3.51
C THR A 67 11.66 1.78 -3.24
N GLN A 68 10.99 1.39 -2.14
CA GLN A 68 9.77 2.05 -1.70
C GLN A 68 10.03 3.52 -1.36
N GLY A 69 11.16 3.84 -0.73
CA GLY A 69 11.52 5.21 -0.37
C GLY A 69 11.58 6.15 -1.58
N GLU A 70 12.25 5.74 -2.67
CA GLU A 70 12.30 6.53 -3.91
C GLU A 70 10.92 6.70 -4.56
N ALA A 71 10.09 5.65 -4.53
CA ALA A 71 8.73 5.70 -5.05
C ALA A 71 7.86 6.71 -4.27
N VAL A 72 8.00 6.72 -2.94
CA VAL A 72 7.30 7.66 -2.05
C VAL A 72 7.81 9.08 -2.26
N GLU A 73 9.12 9.31 -2.31
CA GLU A 73 9.69 10.63 -2.64
C GLU A 73 9.17 11.15 -3.98
N ARG A 74 9.03 10.27 -4.97
CA ARG A 74 8.46 10.66 -6.27
C ARG A 74 6.99 11.04 -6.18
N ALA A 75 6.21 10.30 -5.38
CA ALA A 75 4.80 10.61 -5.12
C ALA A 75 4.65 11.99 -4.45
N TYR A 76 5.45 12.28 -3.42
CA TYR A 76 5.46 13.59 -2.75
C TYR A 76 5.90 14.74 -3.67
N LYS A 77 6.94 14.55 -4.48
CA LYS A 77 7.29 15.56 -5.51
C LYS A 77 6.16 15.79 -6.50
N GLY A 78 5.50 14.71 -6.92
CA GLY A 78 4.32 14.80 -7.79
C GLY A 78 3.19 15.59 -7.15
N LYS A 79 2.95 15.40 -5.85
CA LYS A 79 2.01 16.18 -5.05
C LYS A 79 2.36 17.66 -5.06
N GLU A 80 3.60 18.02 -4.72
CA GLU A 80 4.06 19.42 -4.72
C GLU A 80 3.92 20.08 -6.10
N ASP A 81 4.25 19.34 -7.18
CA ASP A 81 4.06 19.78 -8.55
C ASP A 81 2.56 20.04 -8.86
N ALA A 82 1.67 19.14 -8.42
CA ALA A 82 0.23 19.26 -8.65
C ALA A 82 -0.40 20.39 -7.82
N GLU A 83 -0.04 20.54 -6.56
CA GLU A 83 -0.47 21.65 -5.69
C GLU A 83 -0.03 23.00 -6.27
N SER A 84 1.20 23.08 -6.78
CA SER A 84 1.75 24.27 -7.44
C SER A 84 0.98 24.64 -8.72
N LEU A 85 0.43 23.65 -9.41
CA LEU A 85 -0.42 23.83 -10.60
C LEU A 85 -1.91 24.01 -10.25
N GLY A 86 -2.30 23.88 -8.98
CA GLY A 86 -3.69 23.91 -8.53
C GLY A 86 -4.53 22.74 -9.04
N GLU A 87 -3.90 21.62 -9.41
CA GLU A 87 -4.56 20.42 -9.92
C GLU A 87 -4.82 19.42 -8.78
N LYS A 88 -6.06 18.91 -8.69
CA LYS A 88 -6.37 17.80 -7.78
C LYS A 88 -5.90 16.48 -8.39
N ALA A 89 -4.93 15.84 -7.74
CA ALA A 89 -4.41 14.54 -8.14
C ALA A 89 -3.99 13.73 -6.92
N ALA A 90 -4.28 12.43 -6.93
CA ALA A 90 -3.77 11.48 -5.97
C ALA A 90 -2.54 10.77 -6.55
N PHE A 91 -1.57 10.46 -5.71
CA PHE A 91 -0.35 9.76 -6.09
C PHE A 91 -0.28 8.44 -5.32
N LEU A 92 -0.33 7.34 -6.06
CA LEU A 92 -0.40 5.99 -5.52
C LEU A 92 0.94 5.28 -5.70
N VAL A 93 1.51 4.78 -4.61
CA VAL A 93 2.68 3.90 -4.61
C VAL A 93 2.18 2.47 -4.50
N LEU A 94 2.55 1.64 -5.47
CA LEU A 94 2.06 0.28 -5.63
C LEU A 94 3.22 -0.71 -5.60
N ASN A 95 2.97 -1.89 -5.04
CA ASN A 95 3.90 -3.02 -5.11
C ASN A 95 3.63 -3.92 -6.33
N ASP A 96 4.38 -5.02 -6.44
CA ASP A 96 4.29 -6.01 -7.52
C ASP A 96 2.92 -6.66 -7.70
N LYS A 97 2.07 -6.58 -6.67
CA LYS A 97 0.73 -7.13 -6.65
C LYS A 97 -0.34 -6.07 -6.91
N GLY A 98 0.06 -4.83 -7.14
CA GLY A 98 -0.84 -3.68 -7.27
C GLY A 98 -1.45 -3.24 -5.95
N GLU A 99 -0.98 -3.75 -4.80
CA GLU A 99 -1.42 -3.29 -3.49
C GLU A 99 -0.91 -1.86 -3.28
N ILE A 100 -1.79 -0.98 -2.81
CA ILE A 100 -1.44 0.40 -2.45
C ILE A 100 -0.65 0.36 -1.16
N LEU A 101 0.62 0.74 -1.24
CA LEU A 101 1.49 0.91 -0.08
C LEU A 101 1.32 2.30 0.53
N GLU A 102 1.15 3.31 -0.32
CA GLU A 102 1.01 4.70 0.09
C GLU A 102 0.16 5.47 -0.92
N GLU A 103 -0.71 6.33 -0.41
CA GLU A 103 -1.57 7.22 -1.18
C GLU A 103 -1.38 8.64 -0.67
N VAL A 104 -1.03 9.54 -1.60
CA VAL A 104 -0.68 10.93 -1.32
C VAL A 104 -1.56 11.84 -2.16
N ASP A 105 -2.49 12.54 -1.50
CA ASP A 105 -3.42 13.47 -2.16
C ASP A 105 -2.84 14.89 -2.25
N ALA A 106 -3.03 15.52 -3.41
CA ALA A 106 -2.77 16.94 -3.71
C ALA A 106 -4.07 17.74 -3.83
#